data_AF-A0A0X3BJ23-F1
#
_entry.id   AF-A0A0X3BJ23-F1
#
_cell.length_a   1.000
_cell.length_b   1.000
_cell.length_c   1.000
_cell.angle_alpha   90.00
_cell.angle_beta   90.00
_cell.angle_gamma   90.00
#
_symmetry.space_group_name_H-M   'P 1'
#
loop_
_entity.id
_entity.type
_entity.pdbx_description
1 polymer ?
#
loop_
_entity_poly.entity_id
_entity_poly.type
_entity_poly.pdbx_seq_one_letter_code
_entity_poly.pdbx_strand_id
1 'polypeptide(L)'
;MLSEFESYDLLKQYGVPVPEHAIVQTAAEAAKAAEKIGFPVVMKIYSPQIIHKSDAGGVIVGIGSKQAAGEAFDKIVKNVKAFNPEAEIKGVLVVQQAAPGLELIVGGKTDPAFGKVLTFGMGGTLVELMKDVTLRILPVSEESIREMVSEIHGYPMIKGYRGTKPRDEEALISVIWAISRFFAENKNVVEFDINPVRLYESGACIVDARVFVDDTAVETTAKERPFVPIEYFTPRSIAVIGASSEPKKMGYAVMHNLLHFPGQLYPVNNKRPEVQGLKAYPSILDIPNPVDMAVITVPAKHVPFRDRGVRAEGSEHGRHHHRRVQGDGRGRKSAGGPCPRDSKGLRHADHRPELPRADHTPTGHRYHLRPPVTQTRQHRLHLPERRHHQHGGRLEHHAGYRVLRRCLSGQPG
;
A
#
# COMPACT_ATOMS: atom_id res chain seq x y z
N MET A 1 4.09 3.95 20.49
CA MET A 1 5.17 3.76 19.50
C MET A 1 6.45 3.56 20.29
N LEU A 2 7.21 2.51 20.00
CA LEU A 2 8.51 2.27 20.61
C LEU A 2 9.54 3.25 20.05
N SER A 3 10.56 3.57 20.84
CA SER A 3 11.76 4.23 20.33
C SER A 3 12.53 3.31 19.37
N GLU A 4 13.42 3.91 18.58
CA GLU A 4 14.29 3.18 17.65
C GLU A 4 15.22 2.20 18.41
N PHE A 5 15.68 2.58 19.61
CA PHE A 5 16.47 1.74 20.50
C PHE A 5 15.68 0.52 21.00
N GLU A 6 14.49 0.73 21.58
CA GLU A 6 13.62 -0.36 22.04
C GLU A 6 13.21 -1.28 20.89
N SER A 7 13.05 -0.73 19.67
CA SER A 7 12.76 -1.50 18.47
C SER A 7 13.94 -2.40 18.07
N TYR A 8 15.18 -1.92 18.16
CA TYR A 8 16.36 -2.74 17.92
C TYR A 8 16.56 -3.82 18.98
N ASP A 9 16.44 -3.49 20.27
CA ASP A 9 16.56 -4.47 21.36
C ASP A 9 15.50 -5.58 21.25
N LEU A 10 14.27 -5.23 20.86
CA LEU A 10 13.19 -6.19 20.64
C LEU A 10 13.46 -7.08 19.42
N LEU A 11 13.86 -6.50 18.28
CA LEU A 11 14.16 -7.27 17.05
C LEU A 11 15.42 -8.14 17.20
N LYS A 12 16.43 -7.70 17.97
CA LYS A 12 17.66 -8.45 18.27
C LYS A 12 17.35 -9.74 19.05
N GLN A 13 16.35 -9.74 19.95
CA GLN A 13 15.88 -10.94 20.65
C GLN A 13 15.27 -12.00 19.71
N TYR A 14 14.73 -11.57 18.56
CA TYR A 14 14.23 -12.46 17.51
C TYR A 14 15.32 -12.96 16.55
N GLY A 15 16.58 -12.56 16.76
CA GLY A 15 17.70 -12.90 15.88
C GLY A 15 17.79 -12.02 14.62
N VAL A 16 17.03 -10.92 14.55
CA VAL A 16 17.16 -9.93 13.46
C VAL A 16 18.51 -9.21 13.62
N PRO A 17 19.37 -9.15 12.58
CA PRO A 17 20.60 -8.38 12.64
C PRO A 17 20.29 -6.89 12.69
N VAL A 18 20.69 -6.26 13.79
CA VAL A 18 20.62 -4.82 14.04
C VAL A 18 22.05 -4.26 14.14
N PRO A 19 22.30 -2.99 13.78
CA PRO A 19 23.60 -2.37 13.97
C PRO A 19 23.92 -2.28 15.46
N GLU A 20 25.21 -2.33 15.82
CA GLU A 20 25.62 -2.09 17.21
C GLU A 20 25.31 -0.64 17.60
N HIS A 21 24.71 -0.44 18.77
CA HIS A 21 24.10 0.84 19.15
C HIS A 21 24.12 1.08 20.67
N ALA A 22 23.98 2.34 21.07
CA ALA A 22 23.89 2.76 22.48
C ALA A 22 23.16 4.11 22.62
N ILE A 23 22.38 4.29 23.68
CA ILE A 23 21.91 5.63 24.10
C ILE A 23 22.97 6.26 25.00
N VAL A 24 23.24 7.55 24.79
CA VAL A 24 24.16 8.36 25.60
C VAL A 24 23.51 9.69 25.99
N GLN A 25 23.89 10.23 27.14
CA GLN A 25 23.37 11.48 27.70
C GLN A 25 24.41 12.60 27.75
N THR A 26 25.69 12.31 27.47
CA THR A 26 26.77 13.30 27.42
C THR A 26 27.68 13.14 26.21
N ALA A 27 28.36 14.22 25.80
CA ALA A 27 29.37 14.17 24.74
C ALA A 27 30.54 13.22 25.05
N ALA A 28 30.91 13.08 26.33
CA ALA A 28 31.94 12.14 26.78
C ALA A 28 31.50 10.68 26.64
N GLU A 29 30.24 10.36 26.95
CA GLU A 29 29.65 9.06 26.67
C GLU A 29 29.54 8.79 25.17
N ALA A 30 29.11 9.78 24.36
CA ALA A 30 29.03 9.65 22.91
C ALA A 30 30.38 9.27 22.30
N ALA A 31 31.44 9.97 22.71
CA ALA A 31 32.83 9.70 22.32
C ALA A 31 33.25 8.25 22.68
N LYS A 32 32.96 7.79 23.91
CA LYS A 32 33.28 6.44 24.38
C LYS A 32 32.44 5.35 23.69
N ALA A 33 31.17 5.60 23.45
CA ALA A 33 30.26 4.66 22.78
C ALA A 33 30.65 4.49 21.30
N ALA A 34 30.94 5.59 20.59
CA ALA A 34 31.37 5.54 19.20
C ALA A 34 32.71 4.79 19.03
N GLU A 35 33.66 5.00 19.93
CA GLU A 35 34.93 4.25 19.96
C GLU A 35 34.72 2.75 20.21
N LYS A 36 33.77 2.36 21.07
CA LYS A 36 33.42 0.96 21.33
C LYS A 36 32.69 0.29 20.15
N ILE A 37 31.77 1.01 19.50
CA ILE A 37 30.98 0.51 18.36
C ILE A 37 31.86 0.39 17.10
N GLY A 38 32.83 1.28 16.93
CA GLY A 38 33.67 1.37 15.75
C GLY A 38 33.12 2.35 14.70
N PHE A 39 34.05 2.99 13.98
CA PHE A 39 33.73 4.06 13.04
C PHE A 39 33.52 3.54 11.59
N PRO A 40 32.71 4.23 10.76
CA PRO A 40 31.93 5.42 11.09
C PRO A 40 30.64 5.10 11.85
N VAL A 41 30.18 6.05 12.68
CA VAL A 41 28.89 5.99 13.37
C VAL A 41 27.91 7.05 12.84
N VAL A 42 26.63 6.82 13.11
CA VAL A 42 25.53 7.76 12.98
C VAL A 42 25.06 8.14 14.38
N MET A 43 24.71 9.39 14.59
CA MET A 43 24.09 9.87 15.83
C MET A 43 22.73 10.47 15.52
N LYS A 44 21.68 9.96 16.19
CA LYS A 44 20.28 10.37 16.03
C LYS A 44 19.72 10.85 17.37
N ILE A 45 19.02 11.97 17.43
CA ILE A 45 18.38 12.46 18.66
C ILE A 45 17.33 11.45 19.16
N TYR A 46 17.30 11.22 20.48
CA TYR A 46 16.20 10.53 21.14
C TYR A 46 15.37 11.54 21.96
N SER A 47 14.24 11.96 21.38
CA SER A 47 13.27 12.87 21.99
C SER A 47 11.86 12.51 21.52
N PRO A 48 10.87 12.29 22.42
CA PRO A 48 9.48 12.01 22.04
C PRO A 48 8.82 13.12 21.20
N GLN A 49 9.24 14.38 21.40
CA GLN A 49 8.66 15.54 20.74
C GLN A 49 9.27 15.82 19.34
N ILE A 50 10.32 15.10 18.94
CA ILE A 50 11.05 15.32 17.68
C ILE A 50 10.84 14.13 16.73
N ILE A 51 9.73 14.16 16.00
CA ILE A 51 9.38 13.13 15.01
C ILE A 51 10.28 13.24 13.77
N HIS A 52 10.40 14.45 13.22
CA HIS A 52 11.24 14.74 12.05
C HIS A 52 12.69 15.07 12.47
N LYS A 53 13.40 14.03 12.94
CA LYS A 53 14.78 14.14 13.48
C LYS A 53 15.75 14.89 12.56
N SER A 54 15.71 14.62 11.25
CA SER A 54 16.61 15.23 10.27
C SER A 54 16.36 16.74 10.10
N ASP A 55 15.09 17.15 10.03
CA ASP A 55 14.69 18.55 9.82
C ASP A 55 15.04 19.42 11.03
N ALA A 56 14.98 18.84 12.23
CA ALA A 56 15.46 19.46 13.47
C ALA A 56 17.00 19.49 13.60
N GLY A 57 17.75 19.06 12.57
CA GLY A 57 19.22 18.94 12.62
C GLY A 57 19.72 17.92 13.65
N GLY A 58 18.85 16.99 14.06
CA GLY A 58 19.08 15.99 15.11
C GLY A 58 19.62 14.66 14.58
N VAL A 59 20.11 14.60 13.34
CA VAL A 59 20.81 13.44 12.76
C VAL A 59 22.13 13.89 12.16
N ILE A 60 23.22 13.21 12.53
CA ILE A 60 24.55 13.38 11.92
C ILE A 60 25.10 12.00 11.53
N VAL A 61 25.50 11.87 10.26
CA VAL A 61 26.08 10.66 9.67
C VAL A 61 27.58 10.85 9.42
N GLY A 62 28.31 9.76 9.15
CA GLY A 62 29.71 9.79 8.72
C GLY A 62 30.70 10.19 9.81
N ILE A 63 30.35 10.01 11.09
CA ILE A 63 31.18 10.40 12.22
C ILE A 63 32.35 9.42 12.31
N GLY A 64 33.54 9.87 11.91
CA GLY A 64 34.73 9.03 11.75
C GLY A 64 35.72 9.02 12.91
N SER A 65 35.47 9.76 14.00
CA SER A 65 36.40 9.83 15.14
C SER A 65 35.71 10.12 16.48
N LYS A 66 36.42 9.80 17.57
CA LYS A 66 36.00 10.03 18.95
C LYS A 66 35.72 11.50 19.26
N GLN A 67 36.56 12.40 18.75
CA GLN A 67 36.37 13.84 18.87
C GLN A 67 35.12 14.29 18.09
N ALA A 68 34.98 13.85 16.83
CA ALA A 68 33.83 14.19 16.01
C ALA A 68 32.49 13.69 16.61
N ALA A 69 32.50 12.58 17.35
CA ALA A 69 31.31 12.09 18.07
C ALA A 69 30.90 13.01 19.24
N GLY A 70 31.87 13.55 19.99
CA GLY A 70 31.60 14.56 21.01
C GLY A 70 31.04 15.86 20.41
N GLU A 71 31.69 16.38 19.37
CA GLU A 71 31.23 17.58 18.64
C GLU A 71 29.84 17.38 18.01
N ALA A 72 29.55 16.18 17.49
CA ALA A 72 28.24 15.82 16.96
C ALA A 72 27.15 15.78 18.03
N PHE A 73 27.45 15.30 19.25
CA PHE A 73 26.52 15.33 20.38
C PHE A 73 26.05 16.76 20.67
N ASP A 74 27.00 17.66 20.92
CA ASP A 74 26.70 19.05 21.28
C ASP A 74 25.95 19.77 20.16
N LYS A 75 26.33 19.51 18.90
CA LYS A 75 25.65 20.05 17.72
C LYS A 75 24.21 19.56 17.59
N ILE A 76 23.95 18.26 17.81
CA ILE A 76 22.60 17.69 17.78
C ILE A 76 21.73 18.31 18.88
N VAL A 77 22.21 18.35 20.12
CA VAL A 77 21.47 18.92 21.26
C VAL A 77 21.16 20.40 21.02
N LYS A 78 22.14 21.17 20.54
CA LYS A 78 21.96 22.60 20.20
C LYS A 78 20.93 22.81 19.09
N ASN A 79 21.00 22.05 17.99
CA ASN A 79 20.05 22.15 16.88
C ASN A 79 18.63 21.85 17.34
N VAL A 80 18.45 20.77 18.11
CA VAL A 80 17.14 20.34 18.59
C VAL A 80 16.54 21.34 19.58
N LYS A 81 17.33 21.92 20.50
CA LYS A 81 16.86 22.98 21.40
C LYS A 81 16.57 24.30 20.69
N ALA A 82 17.25 24.60 19.58
CA ALA A 82 16.91 25.75 18.73
C ALA A 82 15.63 25.52 17.91
N PHE A 83 15.37 24.28 17.48
CA PHE A 83 14.15 23.88 16.77
C PHE A 83 12.92 23.83 17.68
N ASN A 84 13.07 23.28 18.89
CA ASN A 84 12.03 23.25 19.91
C ASN A 84 12.67 23.36 21.33
N PRO A 85 12.63 24.53 21.98
CA PRO A 85 13.19 24.73 23.31
C PRO A 85 12.61 23.79 24.38
N GLU A 86 11.33 23.46 24.27
CA GLU A 86 10.58 22.61 25.20
C GLU A 86 10.76 21.10 24.94
N ALA A 87 11.54 20.71 23.92
CA ALA A 87 11.77 19.29 23.62
C ALA A 87 12.53 18.60 24.77
N GLU A 88 11.98 17.48 25.26
CA GLU A 88 12.62 16.60 26.22
C GLU A 88 13.64 15.73 25.48
N ILE A 89 14.92 15.89 25.80
CA ILE A 89 16.00 15.08 25.21
C ILE A 89 16.32 13.95 26.19
N LYS A 90 15.90 12.73 25.86
CA LYS A 90 16.19 11.52 26.65
C LYS A 90 17.63 11.03 26.45
N GLY A 91 18.21 11.40 25.31
CA GLY A 91 19.62 11.20 24.98
C GLY A 91 19.88 11.36 23.48
N VAL A 92 21.02 10.88 23.03
CA VAL A 92 21.36 10.67 21.62
C VAL A 92 21.63 9.18 21.43
N LEU A 93 21.06 8.60 20.36
CA LEU A 93 21.33 7.24 19.94
C LEU A 93 22.56 7.24 19.04
N VAL A 94 23.63 6.59 19.48
CA VAL A 94 24.83 6.28 18.68
C VAL A 94 24.60 4.92 18.02
N VAL A 95 24.78 4.83 16.71
CA VAL A 95 24.52 3.62 15.90
C VAL A 95 25.69 3.39 14.95
N GLN A 96 26.14 2.15 14.79
CA GLN A 96 27.07 1.77 13.72
C GLN A 96 26.50 2.19 12.36
N GLN A 97 27.28 2.89 11.54
CA GLN A 97 26.81 3.24 10.21
C GLN A 97 26.82 2.00 9.30
N ALA A 98 25.62 1.53 8.94
CA ALA A 98 25.47 0.44 7.98
C ALA A 98 26.18 0.76 6.66
N ALA A 99 26.88 -0.23 6.10
CA ALA A 99 27.51 -0.13 4.79
C ALA A 99 26.45 0.08 3.69
N PRO A 100 26.83 0.61 2.50
CA PRO A 100 25.93 0.62 1.36
C PRO A 100 25.53 -0.81 0.96
N GLY A 101 24.24 -1.02 0.68
CA GLY A 101 23.66 -2.31 0.30
C GLY A 101 22.44 -2.10 -0.59
N LEU A 102 21.79 -3.20 -1.00
CA LEU A 102 20.46 -3.12 -1.61
C LEU A 102 19.45 -2.76 -0.52
N GLU A 103 18.67 -1.70 -0.71
CA GLU A 103 17.65 -1.28 0.24
C GLU A 103 16.31 -1.95 -0.09
N LEU A 104 15.74 -2.60 0.92
CA LEU A 104 14.49 -3.35 0.91
C LEU A 104 13.61 -2.84 2.07
N ILE A 105 12.33 -3.15 2.04
CA ILE A 105 11.40 -2.85 3.14
C ILE A 105 10.75 -4.13 3.65
N VAL A 106 10.57 -4.20 4.97
CA VAL A 106 9.70 -5.19 5.62
C VAL A 106 8.79 -4.43 6.57
N GLY A 107 7.50 -4.48 6.31
CA GLY A 107 6.48 -3.87 7.16
C GLY A 107 5.43 -4.89 7.57
N GLY A 108 4.58 -4.53 8.51
CA GLY A 108 3.43 -5.36 8.84
C GLY A 108 2.35 -4.57 9.58
N LYS A 109 1.10 -4.97 9.41
CA LYS A 109 -0.06 -4.30 9.99
C LYS A 109 -1.14 -5.30 10.38
N THR A 110 -1.73 -5.09 11.56
CA THR A 110 -2.91 -5.83 12.00
C THR A 110 -4.14 -5.19 11.36
N ASP A 111 -4.61 -5.78 10.27
CA ASP A 111 -5.82 -5.37 9.57
C ASP A 111 -7.08 -6.01 10.23
N PRO A 112 -8.17 -5.26 10.45
CA PRO A 112 -9.39 -5.81 11.07
C PRO A 112 -10.05 -6.96 10.27
N ALA A 113 -9.95 -6.93 8.94
CA ALA A 113 -10.55 -7.91 8.05
C ALA A 113 -9.62 -9.09 7.75
N PHE A 114 -8.30 -8.91 7.75
CA PHE A 114 -7.33 -9.97 7.39
C PHE A 114 -6.46 -10.49 8.54
N GLY A 115 -6.43 -9.82 9.69
CA GLY A 115 -5.49 -10.12 10.78
C GLY A 115 -4.11 -9.52 10.49
N LYS A 116 -3.05 -10.18 10.98
CA LYS A 116 -1.67 -9.69 10.79
C LYS A 116 -1.23 -9.92 9.34
N VAL A 117 -1.05 -8.83 8.58
CA VAL A 117 -0.54 -8.82 7.21
C VAL A 117 0.93 -8.40 7.24
N LEU A 118 1.79 -9.21 6.62
CA LEU A 118 3.21 -8.94 6.40
C LEU A 118 3.38 -8.37 4.97
N THR A 119 4.24 -7.36 4.86
CA THR A 119 4.62 -6.69 3.61
C THR A 119 6.12 -6.84 3.40
N PHE A 120 6.53 -7.27 2.23
CA PHE A 120 7.92 -7.21 1.76
C PHE A 120 7.98 -6.37 0.50
N GLY A 121 9.11 -5.72 0.22
CA GLY A 121 9.28 -5.00 -1.03
C GLY A 121 10.66 -4.42 -1.25
N MET A 122 10.82 -3.82 -2.43
CA MET A 122 11.97 -2.99 -2.76
C MET A 122 11.91 -1.66 -1.99
N GLY A 123 13.05 -1.19 -1.49
CA GLY A 123 13.16 0.04 -0.69
C GLY A 123 13.91 1.17 -1.40
N GLY A 124 14.09 2.27 -0.68
CA GLY A 124 14.79 3.47 -1.16
C GLY A 124 13.91 4.42 -1.99
N THR A 125 14.42 5.63 -2.20
CA THR A 125 13.66 6.81 -2.67
C THR A 125 13.03 6.67 -4.06
N LEU A 126 13.58 5.82 -4.94
CA LEU A 126 13.04 5.62 -6.29
C LEU A 126 11.83 4.67 -6.31
N VAL A 127 11.64 3.87 -5.27
CA VAL A 127 10.68 2.75 -5.26
C VAL A 127 9.36 3.10 -4.56
N GLU A 128 9.33 4.12 -3.70
CA GLU A 128 8.07 4.68 -3.16
C GLU A 128 7.06 5.05 -4.26
N LEU A 129 7.55 5.42 -5.46
CA LEU A 129 6.73 5.64 -6.66
C LEU A 129 6.26 4.36 -7.36
N MET A 130 7.06 3.29 -7.32
CA MET A 130 6.84 2.04 -8.06
C MET A 130 5.92 1.06 -7.33
N LYS A 131 5.87 1.12 -5.99
CA LYS A 131 5.07 0.21 -5.13
C LYS A 131 5.32 -1.27 -5.41
N ASP A 132 6.58 -1.63 -5.61
CA ASP A 132 7.01 -3.00 -5.85
C ASP A 132 7.07 -3.79 -4.53
N VAL A 133 5.90 -4.28 -4.12
CA VAL A 133 5.66 -4.93 -2.83
C VAL A 133 4.83 -6.21 -2.96
N THR A 134 5.07 -7.16 -2.07
CA THR A 134 4.32 -8.42 -1.93
C THR A 134 3.72 -8.50 -0.52
N LEU A 135 2.57 -9.15 -0.41
CA LEU A 135 1.81 -9.26 0.84
C LEU A 135 1.55 -10.73 1.18
N ARG A 136 1.55 -11.06 2.47
CA ARG A 136 1.06 -12.34 3.01
C ARG A 136 0.31 -12.11 4.32
N ILE A 137 -0.65 -12.99 4.62
CA ILE A 137 -1.35 -13.03 5.91
C ILE A 137 -0.60 -14.02 6.80
N LEU A 138 -0.35 -13.68 8.07
CA LEU A 138 0.29 -14.58 9.02
C LEU A 138 -0.67 -15.68 9.51
N PRO A 139 -0.20 -16.90 9.82
CA PRO A 139 1.21 -17.35 9.74
C PRO A 139 1.67 -17.63 8.30
N VAL A 140 2.96 -17.43 8.04
CA VAL A 140 3.63 -17.79 6.78
C VAL A 140 4.54 -18.99 6.96
N SER A 141 4.74 -19.77 5.89
CA SER A 141 5.82 -20.76 5.78
C SER A 141 7.09 -20.13 5.21
N GLU A 142 8.22 -20.82 5.34
CA GLU A 142 9.48 -20.41 4.70
C GLU A 142 9.33 -20.36 3.16
N GLU A 143 8.65 -21.35 2.57
CA GLU A 143 8.30 -21.37 1.14
C GLU A 143 7.53 -20.12 0.74
N SER A 144 6.55 -19.68 1.53
CA SER A 144 5.79 -18.46 1.23
C SER A 144 6.64 -17.18 1.35
N ILE A 145 7.68 -17.17 2.19
CA ILE A 145 8.66 -16.07 2.21
C ILE A 145 9.54 -16.09 0.95
N ARG A 146 9.96 -17.27 0.48
CA ARG A 146 10.71 -17.43 -0.78
C ARG A 146 9.90 -16.95 -1.99
N GLU A 147 8.60 -17.22 -2.00
CA GLU A 147 7.66 -16.62 -2.96
C GLU A 147 7.61 -15.08 -2.83
N MET A 148 7.39 -14.54 -1.62
CA MET A 148 7.36 -13.08 -1.40
C MET A 148 8.61 -12.37 -1.95
N VAL A 149 9.79 -12.98 -1.78
CA VAL A 149 11.07 -12.44 -2.24
C VAL A 149 11.23 -12.52 -3.76
N SER A 150 10.69 -13.55 -4.40
CA SER A 150 10.82 -13.78 -5.85
C SER A 150 9.70 -13.13 -6.70
N GLU A 151 8.56 -12.80 -6.08
CA GLU A 151 7.41 -12.13 -6.71
C GLU A 151 7.64 -10.64 -7.03
N ILE A 152 8.55 -9.94 -6.33
CA ILE A 152 8.84 -8.52 -6.61
C ILE A 152 9.55 -8.34 -7.97
N HIS A 153 9.21 -7.29 -8.71
CA HIS A 153 9.88 -6.98 -9.98
C HIS A 153 11.38 -6.68 -9.79
N GLY A 154 11.77 -6.22 -8.60
CA GLY A 154 13.15 -6.00 -8.18
C GLY A 154 13.95 -7.27 -7.85
N TYR A 155 13.36 -8.47 -7.86
CA TYR A 155 14.07 -9.72 -7.57
C TYR A 155 15.40 -9.94 -8.34
N PRO A 156 15.54 -9.54 -9.62
CA PRO A 156 16.83 -9.58 -10.32
C PRO A 156 17.96 -8.78 -9.66
N MET A 157 17.65 -7.78 -8.82
CA MET A 157 18.64 -7.03 -8.04
C MET A 157 19.16 -7.83 -6.83
N ILE A 158 18.36 -8.78 -6.33
CA ILE A 158 18.74 -9.75 -5.28
C ILE A 158 19.55 -10.87 -5.93
N LYS A 159 19.02 -11.50 -6.99
CA LYS A 159 19.67 -12.62 -7.70
C LYS A 159 20.93 -12.23 -8.48
N GLY A 160 21.14 -10.94 -8.74
CA GLY A 160 22.23 -10.41 -9.56
C GLY A 160 21.83 -10.23 -11.02
N TYR A 161 22.22 -9.10 -11.62
CA TYR A 161 21.86 -8.70 -12.97
C TYR A 161 23.03 -7.99 -13.67
N ARG A 162 23.27 -8.32 -14.95
CA ARG A 162 24.31 -7.71 -15.80
C ARG A 162 25.69 -7.55 -15.13
N GLY A 163 26.18 -8.61 -14.48
CA GLY A 163 27.51 -8.64 -13.88
C GLY A 163 27.59 -8.09 -12.45
N THR A 164 26.48 -7.66 -11.85
CA THR A 164 26.42 -7.60 -10.38
C THR A 164 26.39 -9.03 -9.83
N LYS A 165 27.10 -9.27 -8.73
CA LYS A 165 27.00 -10.52 -7.98
C LYS A 165 25.60 -10.65 -7.36
N PRO A 166 25.14 -11.89 -7.08
CA PRO A 166 24.00 -12.12 -6.21
C PRO A 166 24.21 -11.49 -4.83
N ARG A 167 23.10 -11.24 -4.16
CA ARG A 167 22.99 -10.87 -2.75
C ARG A 167 22.62 -12.10 -1.93
N ASP A 168 22.76 -12.01 -0.61
CA ASP A 168 22.54 -13.12 0.32
C ASP A 168 21.04 -13.39 0.55
N GLU A 169 20.40 -14.05 -0.41
CA GLU A 169 18.96 -14.37 -0.37
C GLU A 169 18.56 -15.19 0.87
N GLU A 170 19.43 -16.11 1.33
CA GLU A 170 19.18 -16.92 2.53
C GLU A 170 19.21 -16.08 3.83
N ALA A 171 20.14 -15.11 3.93
CA ALA A 171 20.12 -14.15 5.02
C ALA A 171 18.86 -13.26 4.98
N LEU A 172 18.40 -12.85 3.80
CA LEU A 172 17.15 -12.11 3.66
C LEU A 172 15.94 -12.92 4.16
N ILE A 173 15.80 -14.17 3.71
CA ILE A 173 14.70 -15.06 4.10
C ILE A 173 14.72 -15.29 5.62
N SER A 174 15.90 -15.52 6.19
CA SER A 174 16.10 -15.67 7.64
C SER A 174 15.65 -14.42 8.41
N VAL A 175 15.95 -13.22 7.89
CA VAL A 175 15.51 -11.95 8.48
C VAL A 175 13.99 -11.75 8.38
N ILE A 176 13.39 -12.03 7.23
CA ILE A 176 11.92 -11.92 7.07
C ILE A 176 11.21 -12.95 7.96
N TRP A 177 11.77 -14.15 8.15
CA TRP A 177 11.26 -15.16 9.07
C TRP A 177 11.35 -14.73 10.55
N ALA A 178 12.49 -14.15 10.96
CA ALA A 178 12.64 -13.58 12.30
C ALA A 178 11.64 -12.43 12.55
N ILE A 179 11.44 -11.55 11.56
CA ILE A 179 10.46 -10.45 11.61
C ILE A 179 9.01 -10.98 11.63
N SER A 180 8.69 -12.01 10.85
CA SER A 180 7.33 -12.58 10.82
C SER A 180 6.98 -13.26 12.15
N ARG A 181 7.96 -13.91 12.80
CA ARG A 181 7.84 -14.43 14.17
C ARG A 181 7.67 -13.33 15.21
N PHE A 182 8.52 -12.30 15.17
CA PHE A 182 8.38 -11.09 15.99
C PHE A 182 6.95 -10.56 15.90
N PHE A 183 6.45 -10.36 14.67
CA PHE A 183 5.13 -9.80 14.48
C PHE A 183 4.02 -10.76 14.88
N ALA A 184 4.13 -12.07 14.63
CA ALA A 184 3.14 -13.05 15.05
C ALA A 184 2.98 -13.09 16.58
N GLU A 185 4.09 -13.30 17.29
CA GLU A 185 4.13 -13.56 18.74
C GLU A 185 3.73 -12.33 19.58
N ASN A 186 4.10 -11.11 19.14
CA ASN A 186 3.79 -9.89 19.89
C ASN A 186 2.38 -9.38 19.58
N LYS A 187 1.41 -9.68 20.44
CA LYS A 187 -0.01 -9.32 20.26
C LYS A 187 -0.27 -7.81 20.22
N ASN A 188 0.42 -7.04 21.06
CA ASN A 188 0.23 -5.58 21.17
C ASN A 188 0.81 -4.79 19.99
N VAL A 189 1.67 -5.41 19.14
CA VAL A 189 2.17 -4.74 17.92
C VAL A 189 1.06 -4.71 16.89
N VAL A 190 0.62 -3.49 16.55
CA VAL A 190 -0.46 -3.24 15.58
C VAL A 190 0.06 -2.84 14.21
N GLU A 191 1.24 -2.22 14.15
CA GLU A 191 1.90 -1.85 12.90
C GLU A 191 3.42 -1.77 13.12
N PHE A 192 4.21 -2.14 12.12
CA PHE A 192 5.64 -1.88 12.12
C PHE A 192 6.14 -1.59 10.69
N ASP A 193 7.22 -0.82 10.62
CA ASP A 193 7.93 -0.46 9.39
C ASP A 193 9.44 -0.57 9.63
N ILE A 194 10.10 -1.45 8.90
CA ILE A 194 11.55 -1.62 8.90
C ILE A 194 12.04 -1.19 7.51
N ASN A 195 12.55 0.04 7.45
CA ASN A 195 12.87 0.73 6.21
C ASN A 195 14.11 1.64 6.39
N PRO A 196 15.28 1.27 5.83
CA PRO A 196 15.55 0.08 5.03
C PRO A 196 16.00 -1.13 5.84
N VAL A 197 15.65 -2.32 5.34
CA VAL A 197 16.50 -3.51 5.47
C VAL A 197 17.58 -3.41 4.40
N ARG A 198 18.86 -3.47 4.80
CA ARG A 198 19.99 -3.52 3.85
C ARG A 198 20.46 -4.94 3.63
N LEU A 199 20.57 -5.31 2.36
CA LEU A 199 21.04 -6.61 1.91
C LEU A 199 22.39 -6.50 1.19
N TYR A 200 23.32 -7.38 1.55
CA TYR A 200 24.71 -7.37 1.06
C TYR A 200 25.03 -8.62 0.23
N GLU A 201 26.30 -8.79 -0.19
CA GLU A 201 26.79 -10.05 -0.80
C GLU A 201 26.88 -11.18 0.22
N SER A 202 26.97 -10.85 1.52
CA SER A 202 26.84 -11.78 2.63
C SER A 202 26.17 -11.04 3.80
N GLY A 203 25.10 -11.63 4.33
CA GLY A 203 24.28 -11.06 5.40
C GLY A 203 23.31 -9.95 4.98
N ALA A 204 22.46 -9.59 5.94
CA ALA A 204 21.53 -8.46 5.89
C ALA A 204 21.56 -7.73 7.25
N CYS A 205 21.12 -6.48 7.30
CA CYS A 205 21.01 -5.69 8.55
C CYS A 205 19.95 -4.60 8.41
N ILE A 206 19.14 -4.38 9.45
CA ILE A 206 18.11 -3.32 9.47
C ILE A 206 18.73 -1.96 9.84
N VAL A 207 18.22 -0.83 9.31
CA VAL A 207 18.87 0.50 9.47
C VAL A 207 17.97 1.58 10.10
N ASP A 208 16.66 1.40 10.04
CA ASP A 208 15.66 2.11 10.84
C ASP A 208 14.55 1.10 11.15
N ALA A 209 13.95 1.19 12.34
CA ALA A 209 12.82 0.36 12.74
C ALA A 209 11.81 1.22 13.50
N ARG A 210 10.53 1.08 13.14
CA ARG A 210 9.41 1.79 13.75
C ARG A 210 8.36 0.78 14.16
N VAL A 211 8.06 0.70 15.45
CA VAL A 211 7.08 -0.24 15.98
C VAL A 211 5.95 0.53 16.68
N PHE A 212 4.74 0.34 16.22
CA PHE A 212 3.52 0.87 16.83
C PHE A 212 2.87 -0.24 17.65
N VAL A 213 2.80 0.01 18.95
CA VAL A 213 2.08 -0.81 19.92
C VAL A 213 0.80 -0.12 20.35
N ASP A 214 -0.23 -0.92 20.61
CA ASP A 214 -1.49 -0.52 21.22
C ASP A 214 -1.74 -1.38 22.45
N ASP A 215 -1.68 -0.78 23.63
CA ASP A 215 -1.91 -1.48 24.90
C ASP A 215 -3.39 -1.82 25.12
N THR A 216 -4.29 -1.28 24.29
CA THR A 216 -5.71 -1.64 24.24
C THR A 216 -6.01 -2.75 23.23
N ALA A 217 -5.01 -3.27 22.51
CA ALA A 217 -5.07 -4.49 21.71
C ALA A 217 -5.13 -5.76 22.58
N VAL A 218 -6.01 -5.73 23.59
CA VAL A 218 -6.60 -6.93 24.20
C VAL A 218 -7.21 -7.75 23.07
N GLU A 219 -7.13 -9.07 23.20
CA GLU A 219 -7.72 -9.99 22.23
C GLU A 219 -9.20 -9.67 21.95
N THR A 220 -9.47 -8.98 20.83
CA THR A 220 -10.41 -9.58 19.88
C THR A 220 -9.80 -10.90 19.46
N THR A 221 -10.03 -11.92 20.29
CA THR A 221 -9.98 -13.32 19.90
C THR A 221 -10.67 -13.35 18.54
N ALA A 222 -9.92 -13.74 17.50
CA ALA A 222 -10.47 -13.77 16.17
C ALA A 222 -11.63 -14.76 16.20
N LYS A 223 -12.87 -14.24 16.32
CA LYS A 223 -14.09 -15.06 16.40
C LYS A 223 -13.98 -16.10 15.32
N GLU A 224 -13.91 -17.38 15.71
CA GLU A 224 -13.50 -18.47 14.83
C GLU A 224 -14.15 -18.30 13.46
N ARG A 225 -13.37 -17.80 12.51
CA ARG A 225 -13.91 -17.49 11.20
C ARG A 225 -14.11 -18.86 10.55
N PRO A 226 -15.34 -19.21 10.14
CA PRO A 226 -15.60 -20.54 9.61
C PRO A 226 -14.62 -20.78 8.47
N PHE A 227 -13.91 -21.92 8.52
CA PHE A 227 -12.91 -22.28 7.51
C PHE A 227 -13.52 -22.11 6.12
N VAL A 228 -12.92 -21.23 5.32
CA VAL A 228 -13.35 -20.95 3.96
C VAL A 228 -12.47 -21.81 3.05
N PRO A 229 -12.98 -22.88 2.41
CA PRO A 229 -12.18 -23.72 1.54
C PRO A 229 -11.53 -22.88 0.43
N ILE A 230 -10.27 -23.16 0.11
CA ILE A 230 -9.49 -22.41 -0.91
C ILE A 230 -10.20 -22.43 -2.28
N GLU A 231 -10.96 -23.50 -2.56
CA GLU A 231 -11.85 -23.65 -3.72
C GLU A 231 -12.80 -22.45 -3.94
N TYR A 232 -13.21 -21.75 -2.88
CA TYR A 232 -14.07 -20.55 -2.96
C TYR A 232 -13.35 -19.30 -3.50
N PHE A 233 -12.02 -19.35 -3.61
CA PHE A 233 -11.19 -18.31 -4.21
C PHE A 233 -10.72 -18.68 -5.63
N THR A 234 -10.95 -19.92 -6.06
CA THR A 234 -10.63 -20.43 -7.41
C THR A 234 -11.88 -20.98 -8.13
N PRO A 235 -12.97 -20.21 -8.28
CA PRO A 235 -14.15 -20.68 -9.00
C PRO A 235 -13.82 -20.94 -10.47
N ARG A 236 -14.45 -21.94 -11.08
CA ARG A 236 -14.43 -22.19 -12.54
C ARG A 236 -15.67 -21.58 -13.21
N SER A 237 -16.70 -21.25 -12.44
CA SER A 237 -17.89 -20.55 -12.91
C SER A 237 -18.44 -19.54 -11.90
N ILE A 238 -18.85 -18.37 -12.40
CA ILE A 238 -19.41 -17.28 -11.59
C ILE A 238 -20.76 -16.86 -12.17
N ALA A 239 -21.80 -16.78 -11.35
CA ALA A 239 -23.07 -16.15 -11.70
C ALA A 239 -23.20 -14.76 -11.05
N VAL A 240 -23.66 -13.75 -11.80
CA VAL A 240 -23.86 -12.39 -11.30
C VAL A 240 -25.36 -12.08 -11.24
N ILE A 241 -25.94 -12.13 -10.04
CA ILE A 241 -27.36 -11.86 -9.81
C ILE A 241 -27.59 -10.35 -9.73
N GLY A 242 -28.43 -9.82 -10.62
CA GLY A 242 -28.61 -8.38 -10.81
C GLY A 242 -27.68 -7.77 -11.85
N ALA A 243 -27.01 -8.59 -12.67
CA ALA A 243 -26.14 -8.18 -13.77
C ALA A 243 -26.79 -7.10 -14.66
N SER A 244 -26.00 -6.13 -15.14
CA SER A 244 -26.53 -5.04 -15.98
C SER A 244 -25.54 -4.52 -17.01
N SER A 245 -26.08 -4.00 -18.13
CA SER A 245 -25.34 -3.24 -19.13
C SER A 245 -25.42 -1.72 -18.91
N GLU A 246 -26.04 -1.24 -17.83
CA GLU A 246 -26.15 0.20 -17.52
C GLU A 246 -24.98 0.66 -16.63
N PRO A 247 -24.09 1.56 -17.09
CA PRO A 247 -22.88 1.94 -16.34
C PRO A 247 -23.09 2.46 -14.92
N LYS A 248 -24.29 2.99 -14.61
CA LYS A 248 -24.64 3.52 -13.29
C LYS A 248 -25.08 2.47 -12.26
N LYS A 249 -25.14 1.18 -12.62
CA LYS A 249 -25.62 0.10 -11.73
C LYS A 249 -24.46 -0.76 -11.21
N MET A 250 -24.53 -1.20 -9.95
CA MET A 250 -23.53 -2.10 -9.36
C MET A 250 -23.32 -3.38 -10.17
N GLY A 251 -24.39 -3.97 -10.70
CA GLY A 251 -24.34 -5.12 -11.60
C GLY A 251 -23.66 -4.88 -12.95
N TYR A 252 -23.39 -3.62 -13.34
CA TYR A 252 -22.51 -3.32 -14.47
C TYR A 252 -21.05 -3.39 -14.07
N ALA A 253 -20.66 -2.73 -12.97
CA ALA A 253 -19.27 -2.70 -12.51
C ALA A 253 -18.74 -4.11 -12.20
N VAL A 254 -19.56 -4.93 -11.55
CA VAL A 254 -19.22 -6.35 -11.27
C VAL A 254 -19.08 -7.17 -12.55
N MET A 255 -20.02 -7.04 -13.50
CA MET A 255 -19.92 -7.75 -14.79
C MET A 255 -18.70 -7.31 -15.58
N HIS A 256 -18.45 -6.01 -15.67
CA HIS A 256 -17.38 -5.42 -16.48
C HIS A 256 -15.99 -5.89 -16.01
N ASN A 257 -15.76 -5.89 -14.69
CA ASN A 257 -14.53 -6.37 -14.09
C ASN A 257 -14.33 -7.89 -14.26
N LEU A 258 -15.41 -8.66 -14.48
CA LEU A 258 -15.38 -10.11 -14.67
C LEU A 258 -15.33 -10.54 -16.15
N LEU A 259 -15.38 -9.62 -17.13
CA LEU A 259 -15.32 -9.99 -18.56
C LEU A 259 -14.01 -10.70 -18.96
N HIS A 260 -12.94 -10.55 -18.17
CA HIS A 260 -11.65 -11.21 -18.36
C HIS A 260 -11.45 -12.43 -17.42
N PHE A 261 -12.49 -12.86 -16.70
CA PHE A 261 -12.45 -14.06 -15.88
C PHE A 261 -12.23 -15.29 -16.80
N PRO A 262 -11.22 -16.15 -16.54
CA PRO A 262 -10.89 -17.27 -17.42
C PRO A 262 -11.88 -18.43 -17.35
N GLY A 263 -12.81 -18.43 -16.40
CA GLY A 263 -13.89 -19.40 -16.27
C GLY A 263 -15.22 -18.93 -16.88
N GLN A 264 -16.28 -19.70 -16.64
CA GLN A 264 -17.60 -19.42 -17.20
C GLN A 264 -18.33 -18.30 -16.43
N LEU A 265 -18.77 -17.26 -17.13
CA LEU A 265 -19.51 -16.14 -16.54
C LEU A 265 -21.00 -16.16 -16.95
N TYR A 266 -21.89 -16.18 -15.96
CA TYR A 266 -23.35 -16.25 -16.15
C TYR A 266 -24.05 -15.00 -15.62
N PRO A 267 -24.45 -14.03 -16.47
CA PRO A 267 -25.31 -12.93 -16.06
C PRO A 267 -26.70 -13.44 -15.68
N VAL A 268 -27.23 -13.05 -14.52
CA VAL A 268 -28.60 -13.37 -14.10
C VAL A 268 -29.42 -12.08 -14.01
N ASN A 269 -30.42 -11.95 -14.90
CA ASN A 269 -31.29 -10.79 -15.05
C ASN A 269 -32.67 -11.19 -15.58
N ASN A 270 -33.73 -10.94 -14.81
CA ASN A 270 -35.11 -11.30 -15.15
C ASN A 270 -35.82 -10.38 -16.17
N LYS A 271 -35.13 -9.38 -16.73
CA LYS A 271 -35.69 -8.41 -17.68
C LYS A 271 -34.95 -8.31 -19.01
N ARG A 272 -33.76 -8.90 -19.13
CA ARG A 272 -32.92 -8.82 -20.33
C ARG A 272 -32.42 -10.22 -20.71
N PRO A 273 -32.54 -10.64 -21.98
CA PRO A 273 -31.98 -11.90 -22.45
C PRO A 273 -30.45 -11.84 -22.66
N GLU A 274 -29.86 -10.64 -22.59
CA GLU A 274 -28.43 -10.40 -22.79
C GLU A 274 -27.93 -9.29 -21.86
N VAL A 275 -26.70 -9.44 -21.34
CA VAL A 275 -25.98 -8.43 -20.57
C VAL A 275 -24.51 -8.41 -21.00
N GLN A 276 -24.02 -7.24 -21.44
CA GLN A 276 -22.63 -7.01 -21.88
C GLN A 276 -22.10 -8.06 -22.89
N GLY A 277 -22.90 -8.42 -23.91
CA GLY A 277 -22.51 -9.41 -24.93
C GLY A 277 -22.70 -10.88 -24.52
N LEU A 278 -23.13 -11.15 -23.27
CA LEU A 278 -23.32 -12.49 -22.75
C LEU A 278 -24.81 -12.81 -22.58
N LYS A 279 -25.20 -14.04 -22.95
CA LYS A 279 -26.56 -14.58 -22.70
C LYS A 279 -26.89 -14.48 -21.21
N ALA A 280 -27.96 -13.78 -20.89
CA ALA A 280 -28.44 -13.62 -19.52
C ALA A 280 -29.59 -14.59 -19.21
N TYR A 281 -29.62 -15.07 -17.98
CA TYR A 281 -30.59 -16.05 -17.49
C TYR A 281 -31.60 -15.37 -16.56
N PRO A 282 -32.92 -15.64 -16.67
CA PRO A 282 -33.92 -14.99 -15.81
C PRO A 282 -33.73 -15.29 -14.32
N SER A 283 -33.32 -16.51 -14.00
CA SER A 283 -32.98 -17.04 -12.68
C SER A 283 -31.61 -17.72 -12.70
N ILE A 284 -30.97 -17.84 -11.53
CA ILE A 284 -29.79 -18.69 -11.35
C ILE A 284 -30.11 -20.18 -11.58
N LEU A 285 -31.38 -20.56 -11.41
CA LEU A 285 -31.87 -21.94 -11.66
C LEU A 285 -32.01 -22.28 -13.15
N ASP A 286 -32.00 -21.27 -14.03
CA ASP A 286 -32.11 -21.49 -15.49
C ASP A 286 -30.74 -21.73 -16.15
N ILE A 287 -29.65 -21.64 -15.38
CA ILE A 287 -28.29 -21.88 -15.87
C ILE A 287 -28.09 -23.40 -16.00
N PRO A 288 -27.74 -23.92 -17.18
CA PRO A 288 -27.68 -25.37 -17.44
C PRO A 288 -26.45 -26.06 -16.82
N ASN A 289 -25.45 -25.28 -16.38
CA ASN A 289 -24.17 -25.78 -15.85
C ASN A 289 -24.02 -25.40 -14.37
N PRO A 290 -23.25 -26.17 -13.56
CA PRO A 290 -22.94 -25.81 -12.19
C PRO A 290 -22.32 -24.40 -12.05
N VAL A 291 -22.73 -23.71 -10.99
CA VAL A 291 -22.24 -22.38 -10.61
C VAL A 291 -21.40 -22.52 -9.33
N ASP A 292 -20.08 -22.38 -9.43
CA ASP A 292 -19.19 -22.49 -8.28
C ASP A 292 -19.34 -21.28 -7.32
N MET A 293 -19.60 -20.07 -7.85
CA MET A 293 -19.78 -18.85 -7.06
C MET A 293 -20.93 -17.96 -7.57
N ALA A 294 -21.74 -17.40 -6.66
CA ALA A 294 -22.75 -16.40 -6.99
C ALA A 294 -22.43 -15.03 -6.37
N VAL A 295 -22.39 -13.97 -7.18
CA VAL A 295 -22.22 -12.57 -6.76
C VAL A 295 -23.56 -11.86 -6.82
N ILE A 296 -24.07 -11.42 -5.67
CA ILE A 296 -25.39 -10.77 -5.57
C ILE A 296 -25.23 -9.25 -5.55
N THR A 297 -25.81 -8.58 -6.54
CA THR A 297 -25.76 -7.12 -6.76
C THR A 297 -27.13 -6.43 -6.66
N VAL A 298 -28.19 -7.17 -6.36
CA VAL A 298 -29.53 -6.61 -6.12
C VAL A 298 -29.62 -5.90 -4.76
N PRO A 299 -30.48 -4.88 -4.59
CA PRO A 299 -30.68 -4.23 -3.30
C PRO A 299 -31.08 -5.22 -2.21
N ALA A 300 -30.57 -5.05 -0.98
CA ALA A 300 -30.72 -6.02 0.11
C ALA A 300 -32.18 -6.43 0.42
N LYS A 301 -33.15 -5.51 0.24
CA LYS A 301 -34.59 -5.76 0.39
C LYS A 301 -35.19 -6.80 -0.59
N HIS A 302 -34.43 -7.18 -1.62
CA HIS A 302 -34.82 -8.20 -2.60
C HIS A 302 -34.03 -9.51 -2.44
N VAL A 303 -33.17 -9.61 -1.43
CA VAL A 303 -32.47 -10.84 -1.07
C VAL A 303 -33.32 -11.57 -0.02
N PRO A 304 -33.91 -12.74 -0.31
CA PRO A 304 -34.75 -13.45 0.65
C PRO A 304 -33.89 -14.03 1.78
N PHE A 305 -33.90 -13.36 2.93
CA PHE A 305 -33.47 -13.94 4.20
C PHE A 305 -34.52 -14.97 4.64
N ARG A 306 -34.05 -16.18 4.97
CA ARG A 306 -34.85 -17.18 5.67
C ARG A 306 -34.21 -17.35 7.04
N ASP A 307 -34.82 -16.74 8.06
CA ASP A 307 -34.30 -16.76 9.42
C ASP A 307 -34.25 -18.19 9.97
N ARG A 308 -33.04 -18.76 9.97
CA ARG A 308 -32.65 -19.86 10.85
C ARG A 308 -31.31 -19.51 11.50
N GLY A 309 -31.41 -18.84 12.64
CA GLY A 309 -30.41 -18.95 13.72
C GLY A 309 -29.04 -18.28 13.56
N VAL A 310 -28.80 -17.44 12.55
CA VAL A 310 -27.51 -16.73 12.41
C VAL A 310 -27.70 -15.23 12.54
N ARG A 311 -27.24 -14.66 13.67
CA ARG A 311 -27.08 -13.21 13.81
C ARG A 311 -26.01 -12.73 12.83
N ALA A 312 -26.42 -11.94 11.85
CA ALA A 312 -25.48 -11.17 11.03
C ALA A 312 -24.96 -9.98 11.85
N GLU A 313 -23.82 -10.15 12.53
CA GLU A 313 -23.05 -9.01 13.05
C GLU A 313 -22.50 -8.20 11.88
N GLY A 314 -23.24 -7.17 11.48
CA GLY A 314 -22.77 -6.12 10.59
C GLY A 314 -22.40 -4.89 11.42
N SER A 315 -21.16 -4.42 11.27
CA SER A 315 -20.65 -3.25 11.97
C SER A 315 -21.44 -1.98 11.63
N GLU A 316 -22.36 -1.54 12.50
CA GLU A 316 -22.97 -0.19 12.41
C GLU A 316 -21.97 0.87 12.92
N HIS A 317 -20.95 1.19 12.11
CA HIS A 317 -20.20 2.42 12.25
C HIS A 317 -20.75 3.46 11.27
N GLY A 318 -21.51 4.44 11.76
CA GLY A 318 -22.04 5.51 10.91
C GLY A 318 -23.41 6.11 11.26
N ARG A 319 -23.79 6.21 12.54
CA ARG A 319 -24.87 7.13 12.96
C ARG A 319 -24.38 8.10 14.02
N HIS A 320 -23.90 9.26 13.59
CA HIS A 320 -23.68 10.39 14.49
C HIS A 320 -25.01 10.80 15.12
N HIS A 321 -25.15 10.57 16.43
CA HIS A 321 -26.21 11.16 17.24
C HIS A 321 -25.97 12.67 17.42
N HIS A 322 -26.34 13.47 16.42
CA HIS A 322 -26.57 14.90 16.66
C HIS A 322 -27.94 15.08 17.33
N ARG A 323 -27.96 15.06 18.67
CA ARG A 323 -29.01 15.72 19.44
C ARG A 323 -28.96 17.22 19.10
N ARG A 324 -29.90 17.71 18.30
CA ARG A 324 -30.21 19.15 18.27
C ARG A 324 -31.04 19.48 19.51
N VAL A 325 -30.46 20.29 20.39
CA VAL A 325 -31.23 21.07 21.35
C VAL A 325 -32.10 22.06 20.56
N GLN A 326 -33.38 22.18 20.90
CA GLN A 326 -34.24 23.23 20.35
C GLN A 326 -33.79 24.58 20.93
N GLY A 327 -33.37 25.49 20.07
CA GLY A 327 -33.16 26.90 20.37
C GLY A 327 -34.07 27.72 19.46
N ASP A 328 -35.01 28.44 20.06
CA ASP A 328 -35.99 29.27 19.36
C ASP A 328 -35.30 30.50 18.72
N GLY A 329 -35.74 30.92 17.52
CA GLY A 329 -34.96 31.87 16.72
C GLY A 329 -35.65 32.34 15.43
N ARG A 330 -36.46 33.39 15.56
CA ARG A 330 -37.23 34.00 14.46
C ARG A 330 -36.32 34.88 13.59
N GLY A 331 -36.38 34.76 12.25
CA GLY A 331 -35.66 35.61 11.30
C GLY A 331 -36.35 35.67 9.94
N ARG A 332 -36.39 36.85 9.30
CA ARG A 332 -37.29 37.14 8.16
C ARG A 332 -36.63 37.10 6.77
N LYS A 333 -37.48 36.88 5.78
CA LYS A 333 -37.36 36.98 4.31
C LYS A 333 -36.61 38.21 3.78
N SER A 334 -35.92 38.07 2.62
CA SER A 334 -35.99 38.91 1.38
C SER A 334 -34.72 38.74 0.51
N ALA A 335 -34.63 39.04 -0.80
CA ALA A 335 -35.55 39.05 -1.96
C ALA A 335 -34.73 39.44 -3.24
N GLY A 336 -35.21 39.12 -4.46
CA GLY A 336 -34.65 39.59 -5.75
C GLY A 336 -33.40 38.82 -6.24
N GLY A 337 -33.05 38.80 -7.54
CA GLY A 337 -33.60 39.42 -8.76
C GLY A 337 -32.63 39.19 -9.95
N PRO A 338 -33.06 39.22 -11.24
CA PRO A 338 -32.37 38.46 -12.30
C PRO A 338 -31.42 39.23 -13.25
N CYS A 339 -30.61 38.45 -14.00
CA CYS A 339 -30.16 38.52 -15.43
C CYS A 339 -30.53 39.76 -16.31
N PRO A 340 -29.80 40.11 -17.42
CA PRO A 340 -29.25 39.16 -18.43
C PRO A 340 -28.02 39.59 -19.32
N ARG A 341 -27.57 38.70 -20.24
CA ARG A 341 -27.18 38.86 -21.70
C ARG A 341 -26.28 40.04 -22.19
N ASP A 342 -25.62 40.07 -23.37
CA ASP A 342 -25.41 39.21 -24.57
C ASP A 342 -24.05 39.58 -25.22
N SER A 343 -23.42 38.75 -26.09
CA SER A 343 -23.06 39.02 -27.54
C SER A 343 -21.58 38.68 -27.84
N LYS A 344 -21.02 38.53 -29.06
CA LYS A 344 -21.30 37.88 -30.37
C LYS A 344 -20.19 38.35 -31.37
N GLY A 345 -19.63 37.46 -32.22
CA GLY A 345 -18.71 37.82 -33.35
C GLY A 345 -17.20 37.87 -33.01
N LEU A 346 -16.20 37.69 -33.91
CA LEU A 346 -16.09 37.50 -35.39
C LEU A 346 -14.79 36.66 -35.69
N ARG A 347 -14.77 35.62 -36.54
CA ARG A 347 -14.50 35.51 -38.02
C ARG A 347 -13.03 35.50 -38.54
N HIS A 348 -12.72 34.48 -39.37
CA HIS A 348 -11.70 34.36 -40.46
C HIS A 348 -10.18 34.39 -40.07
N ALA A 349 -9.21 33.84 -40.84
CA ALA A 349 -9.21 33.35 -42.23
C ALA A 349 -8.28 32.11 -42.47
N ASP A 350 -8.33 31.54 -43.69
CA ASP A 350 -7.53 30.41 -44.21
C ASP A 350 -6.06 30.75 -44.56
N HIS A 351 -5.20 29.73 -44.63
CA HIS A 351 -4.39 29.41 -45.83
C HIS A 351 -3.60 28.08 -45.72
N ARG A 352 -3.62 27.27 -46.78
CA ARG A 352 -2.60 26.25 -47.16
C ARG A 352 -1.89 26.71 -48.44
N PRO A 353 -0.61 26.38 -48.65
CA PRO A 353 -0.20 25.25 -49.52
C PRO A 353 1.04 24.48 -48.98
N GLU A 354 1.60 23.37 -49.53
CA GLU A 354 1.17 22.26 -50.41
C GLU A 354 2.19 21.08 -50.28
N LEU A 355 2.11 20.04 -51.14
CA LEU A 355 3.06 18.90 -51.20
C LEU A 355 3.30 18.44 -52.67
N PRO A 356 4.52 18.03 -53.06
CA PRO A 356 4.75 17.22 -54.25
C PRO A 356 4.79 15.70 -53.96
N ARG A 357 4.59 14.89 -55.01
CA ARG A 357 4.59 13.42 -55.04
C ARG A 357 5.54 12.90 -56.14
N ALA A 358 5.67 11.56 -56.22
CA ALA A 358 6.16 10.75 -57.36
C ALA A 358 7.72 10.55 -57.41
N ASP A 359 8.28 9.41 -57.82
CA ASP A 359 7.66 8.09 -58.13
C ASP A 359 8.68 6.91 -58.16
N HIS A 360 8.13 5.69 -58.25
CA HIS A 360 8.68 4.44 -58.85
C HIS A 360 9.80 3.58 -58.18
N THR A 361 9.67 2.27 -58.43
CA THR A 361 10.47 1.09 -58.02
C THR A 361 11.17 0.47 -59.27
N PRO A 362 11.78 -0.76 -59.31
CA PRO A 362 12.14 -1.76 -58.28
C PRO A 362 13.59 -2.36 -58.40
N THR A 363 14.01 -3.24 -57.47
CA THR A 363 14.76 -4.54 -57.68
C THR A 363 15.47 -5.08 -56.41
N GLY A 364 15.74 -6.39 -56.34
CA GLY A 364 17.02 -6.89 -55.81
C GLY A 364 17.16 -7.45 -54.37
N HIS A 365 16.68 -8.69 -54.13
CA HIS A 365 17.28 -9.77 -53.31
C HIS A 365 18.08 -9.58 -51.98
N ARG A 366 17.65 -10.42 -51.00
CA ARG A 366 18.41 -11.22 -49.98
C ARG A 366 18.97 -10.59 -48.68
N TYR A 367 18.36 -11.07 -47.58
CA TYR A 367 18.94 -11.47 -46.27
C TYR A 367 20.29 -10.89 -45.80
N HIS A 368 20.28 -10.16 -44.68
CA HIS A 368 20.65 -10.72 -43.36
C HIS A 368 20.31 -9.73 -42.22
N LEU A 369 19.72 -10.24 -41.14
CA LEU A 369 19.38 -9.43 -39.95
C LEU A 369 20.61 -9.22 -39.04
N ARG A 370 21.00 -7.95 -38.85
CA ARG A 370 21.72 -7.47 -37.66
C ARG A 370 21.13 -6.10 -37.26
N PRO A 371 20.80 -5.86 -35.98
CA PRO A 371 20.29 -4.56 -35.54
C PRO A 371 21.45 -3.56 -35.34
N PRO A 372 21.34 -2.31 -35.83
CA PRO A 372 22.27 -1.25 -35.49
C PRO A 372 21.86 -0.51 -34.20
N VAL A 373 22.87 0.04 -33.53
CA VAL A 373 22.75 0.98 -32.41
C VAL A 373 22.47 2.40 -32.92
N THR A 374 21.57 3.14 -32.28
CA THR A 374 21.58 4.64 -32.20
C THR A 374 20.63 5.09 -31.08
N GLN A 375 21.13 5.74 -30.03
CA GLN A 375 21.24 7.20 -29.85
C GLN A 375 19.93 7.96 -29.56
N THR A 376 19.86 8.37 -28.30
CA THR A 376 19.18 9.52 -27.68
C THR A 376 18.63 10.62 -28.60
N ARG A 377 17.37 11.00 -28.37
CA ARG A 377 16.93 12.41 -28.39
C ARG A 377 16.02 12.70 -27.19
N GLN A 378 16.43 13.68 -26.38
CA GLN A 378 15.59 14.26 -25.33
C GLN A 378 14.55 15.18 -25.97
N HIS A 379 13.27 15.04 -25.60
CA HIS A 379 12.29 16.10 -25.76
C HIS A 379 11.81 16.55 -24.39
N ARG A 380 12.18 17.79 -24.01
CA ARG A 380 11.58 18.52 -22.89
C ARG A 380 10.10 18.73 -23.20
N LEU A 381 9.22 18.16 -22.38
CA LEU A 381 7.81 18.56 -22.32
C LEU A 381 7.60 19.46 -21.10
N HIS A 382 7.31 20.74 -21.36
CA HIS A 382 6.84 21.65 -20.32
C HIS A 382 5.40 21.27 -19.91
N LEU A 383 5.20 20.94 -18.64
CA LEU A 383 3.88 20.86 -18.03
C LEU A 383 3.45 22.27 -17.58
N PRO A 384 2.27 22.78 -17.97
CA PRO A 384 1.76 24.04 -17.46
C PRO A 384 1.15 23.86 -16.06
N GLU A 385 1.45 24.78 -15.16
CA GLU A 385 0.87 24.87 -13.82
C GLU A 385 -0.67 24.97 -13.89
N ARG A 386 -1.38 24.21 -13.04
CA ARG A 386 -2.81 24.43 -12.82
C ARG A 386 -3.06 24.97 -11.42
N ARG A 387 -3.62 26.19 -11.39
CA ARG A 387 -4.03 26.90 -10.17
C ARG A 387 -5.13 26.16 -9.43
N HIS A 388 -5.13 26.28 -8.10
CA HIS A 388 -6.26 25.89 -7.27
C HIS A 388 -7.54 26.66 -7.64
N HIS A 389 -8.64 25.93 -7.80
CA HIS A 389 -9.98 26.48 -7.65
C HIS A 389 -10.77 25.63 -6.65
N GLN A 390 -11.12 26.25 -5.52
CA GLN A 390 -12.15 25.72 -4.64
C GLN A 390 -13.51 25.89 -5.31
N HIS A 391 -14.32 24.83 -5.39
CA HIS A 391 -15.78 24.92 -5.45
C HIS A 391 -16.38 23.67 -4.80
N GLY A 392 -17.34 23.87 -3.89
CA GLY A 392 -17.96 22.78 -3.15
C GLY A 392 -19.30 22.34 -3.73
N GLY A 393 -19.81 21.23 -3.18
CA GLY A 393 -21.23 20.88 -3.23
C GLY A 393 -21.61 19.71 -4.14
N ARG A 394 -21.69 18.51 -3.57
CA ARG A 394 -22.97 17.81 -3.29
C ARG A 394 -22.71 16.45 -2.62
N LEU A 395 -23.45 16.18 -1.56
CA LEU A 395 -23.58 14.83 -0.99
C LEU A 395 -24.58 14.04 -1.85
N GLU A 396 -24.10 13.10 -2.68
CA GLU A 396 -24.99 12.09 -3.25
C GLU A 396 -25.15 10.93 -2.25
N HIS A 397 -26.40 10.68 -1.84
CA HIS A 397 -26.74 9.54 -1.00
C HIS A 397 -26.61 8.24 -1.81
N HIS A 398 -25.48 7.53 -1.67
CA HIS A 398 -25.39 6.16 -2.16
C HIS A 398 -26.27 5.23 -1.32
N ALA A 399 -27.27 4.63 -1.98
CA ALA A 399 -28.11 3.59 -1.38
C ALA A 399 -27.25 2.37 -0.99
N GLY A 400 -27.47 1.83 0.22
CA GLY A 400 -26.71 0.69 0.71
C GLY A 400 -26.98 -0.60 -0.07
N TYR A 401 -25.93 -1.16 -0.67
CA TYR A 401 -25.92 -2.52 -1.22
C TYR A 401 -25.08 -3.41 -0.31
N ARG A 402 -25.57 -4.61 0.03
CA ARG A 402 -24.78 -5.66 0.70
C ARG A 402 -24.42 -6.73 -0.32
N VAL A 403 -23.13 -7.04 -0.44
CA VAL A 403 -22.68 -8.26 -1.13
C VAL A 403 -22.91 -9.43 -0.17
N LEU A 404 -23.81 -10.34 -0.52
CA LEU A 404 -24.06 -11.58 0.22
C LEU A 404 -23.60 -12.76 -0.64
N ARG A 405 -22.73 -13.61 -0.08
CA ARG A 405 -22.34 -14.89 -0.66
C ARG A 405 -23.28 -15.98 -0.12
N ARG A 406 -23.80 -16.83 -0.99
CA ARG A 406 -24.65 -17.98 -0.61
C ARG A 406 -24.38 -19.16 -1.54
N CYS A 407 -23.97 -20.29 -0.99
CA CYS A 407 -23.83 -21.54 -1.72
C CYS A 407 -25.21 -22.14 -2.00
N LEU A 408 -25.36 -22.76 -3.17
CA LEU A 408 -26.50 -23.60 -3.54
C LEU A 408 -26.01 -25.02 -3.78
N SER A 409 -25.82 -25.80 -2.71
CA SER A 409 -25.62 -27.25 -2.80
C SER A 409 -26.98 -27.94 -2.86
N GLY A 410 -27.39 -28.35 -4.06
CA GLY A 410 -28.51 -29.27 -4.25
C GLY A 410 -27.98 -30.70 -4.33
N GLN A 411 -28.41 -31.58 -3.41
CA GLN A 411 -28.47 -33.01 -3.68
C GLN A 411 -29.90 -33.37 -4.11
N PRO A 412 -30.09 -34.19 -5.17
CA PRO A 412 -31.38 -34.72 -5.50
C PRO A 412 -31.77 -35.83 -4.51
N GLY A 413 -33.04 -35.85 -4.12
CA GLY A 413 -33.71 -36.92 -3.39
C GLY A 413 -35.06 -37.21 -4.02
#